data_AF-A0A0Q8Z346-F1
#
_entry.id   AF-A0A0Q8Z346-F1
#
_cell.length_a   1.000
_cell.length_b   1.000
_cell.length_c   1.000
_cell.angle_alpha   90.00
_cell.angle_beta   90.00
_cell.angle_gamma   90.00
#
_symmetry.space_group_name_H-M   'P 1'
#
loop_
_entity.id
_entity.type
_entity.pdbx_description
1 polymer ?
#
loop_
_entity_poly.entity_id
_entity_poly.type
_entity_poly.pdbx_seq_one_letter_code
_entity_poly.pdbx_strand_id
1 'polypeptide(L)'
;MYSQDSISGHRRGRPEPTAEVLSGLTCLVCATDYRNAPDTEAVVVSHRDDKQLLACRGTCARIASGSADGLDETPLPLAERVLGHRADRP
;
A
#
# COMPACT_ATOMS: atom_id res chain seq x y z
N MET A 1 34.28 28.80 1.76
CA MET A 1 32.93 28.57 2.33
C MET A 1 32.08 27.99 1.21
N TYR A 2 31.97 26.66 1.11
CA TYR A 2 31.11 26.02 0.12
C TYR A 2 29.69 25.97 0.69
N SER A 3 28.78 26.78 0.15
CA SER A 3 27.36 26.73 0.48
C SER A 3 26.79 25.44 -0.08
N GLN A 4 26.38 24.54 0.82
CA GLN A 4 25.64 23.35 0.49
C GLN A 4 24.17 23.77 0.33
N ASP A 5 23.78 24.08 -0.91
CA ASP A 5 22.38 24.31 -1.25
C ASP A 5 21.58 23.02 -0.96
N SER A 6 20.67 23.13 0.01
CA SER A 6 19.76 22.08 0.42
C SER A 6 19.04 21.48 -0.77
N ILE A 7 19.23 20.18 -1.00
CA ILE A 7 18.43 19.39 -1.93
C ILE A 7 17.03 19.25 -1.31
N SER A 8 16.22 20.30 -1.41
CA SER A 8 14.76 20.24 -1.25
C SER A 8 14.17 19.68 -2.55
N GLY A 9 14.52 18.42 -2.82
CA GLY A 9 14.00 17.65 -3.94
C GLY A 9 12.50 17.46 -3.80
N HIS A 10 11.76 18.16 -4.65
CA HIS A 10 10.35 18.03 -4.97
C HIS A 10 9.69 16.68 -4.61
N ARG A 11 9.01 16.59 -3.45
CA ARG A 11 7.88 15.67 -3.27
C ARG A 11 6.60 16.33 -3.79
N ARG A 12 6.56 16.69 -5.08
CA ARG A 12 5.32 17.14 -5.73
C ARG A 12 4.49 15.90 -6.10
N GLY A 13 3.32 15.76 -5.46
CA GLY A 13 2.14 15.22 -6.12
C GLY A 13 1.99 13.70 -6.19
N ARG A 14 2.41 12.92 -5.17
CA ARG A 14 1.78 11.58 -5.03
C ARG A 14 0.35 11.83 -4.57
N PRO A 15 -0.69 11.50 -5.37
CA PRO A 15 -2.06 11.59 -4.90
C PRO A 15 -2.18 10.82 -3.59
N GLU A 16 -2.96 11.37 -2.66
CA GLU A 16 -3.23 10.66 -1.42
C GLU A 16 -3.80 9.27 -1.76
N PRO A 17 -3.34 8.22 -1.06
CA PRO A 17 -3.86 6.88 -1.27
C PRO A 17 -5.39 6.90 -1.08
N THR A 18 -6.11 6.29 -2.01
CA THR A 18 -7.58 6.24 -1.94
C THR A 18 -8.03 5.44 -0.73
N ALA A 19 -9.30 5.59 -0.34
CA ALA A 19 -9.87 4.81 0.77
C ALA A 19 -9.72 3.30 0.55
N GLU A 20 -9.82 2.84 -0.70
CA GLU A 20 -9.62 1.43 -1.06
C GLU A 20 -8.17 0.98 -0.87
N VAL A 21 -7.18 1.84 -1.17
CA VAL A 21 -5.76 1.56 -0.88
C VAL A 21 -5.53 1.50 0.63
N LEU A 22 -6.09 2.46 1.38
CA LEU A 22 -5.98 2.53 2.84
C LEU A 22 -6.68 1.36 3.55
N SER A 23 -7.76 0.84 2.99
CA SER A 23 -8.42 -0.38 3.47
C SER A 23 -7.76 -1.66 2.96
N GLY A 24 -6.64 -1.56 2.24
CA GLY A 24 -5.91 -2.69 1.67
C GLY A 24 -6.70 -3.44 0.60
N LEU A 25 -7.76 -2.88 0.00
CA LEU A 25 -8.55 -3.53 -1.05
C LEU A 25 -7.88 -3.45 -2.43
N THR A 26 -6.98 -2.49 -2.61
CA THR A 26 -6.24 -2.29 -3.86
C THR A 26 -4.74 -2.26 -3.61
N CYS A 27 -3.96 -2.62 -4.62
CA CYS A 27 -2.51 -2.51 -4.57
C CYS A 27 -2.06 -1.04 -4.50
N LEU A 28 -1.20 -0.73 -3.53
CA LEU A 28 -0.59 0.61 -3.37
C LEU A 28 0.20 1.09 -4.61
N VAL A 29 0.64 0.16 -5.47
CA VAL A 29 1.51 0.45 -6.62
C VAL A 29 0.76 0.41 -7.94
N CYS A 30 0.10 -0.70 -8.28
CA CYS A 30 -0.56 -0.89 -9.57
C CYS A 30 -2.08 -0.72 -9.53
N ALA A 31 -2.66 -0.37 -8.39
CA ALA A 31 -4.10 -0.18 -8.18
C ALA A 31 -4.97 -1.42 -8.51
N THR A 32 -4.38 -2.61 -8.62
CA THR A 32 -5.12 -3.87 -8.79
C THR A 32 -6.08 -4.06 -7.63
N ASP A 33 -7.36 -4.28 -7.95
CA ASP A 33 -8.40 -4.58 -6.97
C ASP A 33 -8.40 -6.08 -6.64
N TYR A 34 -8.02 -6.41 -5.41
CA TYR A 34 -7.91 -7.80 -4.96
C TYR A 34 -9.25 -8.54 -4.92
N ARG A 35 -10.38 -7.82 -4.88
CA ARG A 35 -11.72 -8.41 -4.95
C ARG A 35 -12.01 -9.04 -6.30
N ASN A 36 -11.35 -8.55 -7.35
CA ASN A 36 -11.52 -9.00 -8.72
C ASN A 36 -10.30 -9.78 -9.25
N ALA A 37 -9.30 -10.03 -8.40
CA ALA A 37 -8.04 -10.68 -8.75
C ALA A 37 -7.66 -11.74 -7.70
N PRO A 38 -8.43 -12.85 -7.60
CA PRO A 38 -8.23 -13.88 -6.57
C PRO A 38 -6.88 -14.60 -6.66
N ASP A 39 -6.28 -14.65 -7.85
CA ASP A 39 -4.96 -15.26 -8.07
C ASP A 39 -3.80 -14.34 -7.67
N THR A 40 -4.08 -13.09 -7.29
CA THR A 40 -3.03 -12.14 -6.86
C THR A 40 -2.76 -12.26 -5.37
N GLU A 41 -1.55 -12.68 -5.03
CA GLU A 41 -1.08 -12.69 -3.65
C GLU A 41 -0.74 -11.26 -3.18
N ALA A 42 -1.46 -10.78 -2.17
CA ALA A 42 -1.19 -9.50 -1.52
C ALA A 42 -0.29 -9.69 -0.30
N VAL A 43 0.69 -8.81 -0.11
CA VAL A 43 1.62 -8.82 1.04
C VAL A 43 1.63 -7.45 1.73
N VAL A 44 1.87 -7.45 3.05
CA VAL A 44 2.01 -6.20 3.82
C VAL A 44 3.30 -5.51 3.42
N VAL A 45 3.26 -4.21 3.14
CA VAL A 45 4.46 -3.43 2.76
C VAL A 45 4.77 -2.28 3.70
N SER A 46 3.76 -1.78 4.42
CA SER A 46 3.88 -0.75 5.44
C SER A 46 2.57 -0.60 6.21
N HIS A 47 2.58 0.27 7.22
CA HIS A 47 1.40 0.65 7.98
C HIS A 47 1.12 2.14 7.83
N ARG A 48 -0.15 2.52 7.91
CA ARG A 48 -0.58 3.91 8.01
C ARG A 48 -1.87 4.00 8.82
N ASP A 49 -1.90 4.84 9.85
CA ASP A 49 -3.07 5.05 10.72
C ASP A 49 -3.65 3.73 11.24
N ASP A 50 -2.76 2.85 11.74
CA ASP A 50 -3.06 1.48 12.21
C ASP A 50 -3.66 0.52 11.16
N LYS A 51 -3.69 0.92 9.88
CA LYS A 51 -4.14 0.10 8.75
C LYS A 51 -2.95 -0.48 7.97
N GLN A 52 -3.08 -1.73 7.54
CA GLN A 52 -2.09 -2.42 6.69
C GLN A 52 -2.16 -1.90 5.25
N LEU A 53 -1.05 -1.38 4.73
CA LEU A 53 -0.90 -1.09 3.31
C LEU A 53 -0.34 -2.31 2.59
N LEU A 54 -0.98 -2.67 1.47
CA LEU A 54 -0.69 -3.91 0.74
C LEU A 54 -0.19 -3.64 -0.67
N ALA A 55 0.66 -4.54 -1.17
CA ALA A 55 1.05 -4.60 -2.57
C ALA A 55 0.99 -6.04 -3.10
N CYS A 56 0.92 -6.21 -4.42
CA CYS A 56 1.08 -7.53 -5.03
C CYS A 56 2.49 -8.04 -4.74
N ARG A 57 2.62 -9.31 -4.38
CA ARG A 57 3.91 -9.97 -4.20
C ARG A 57 4.76 -9.83 -5.48
N GLY A 58 6.07 -9.67 -5.30
CA GLY A 58 7.03 -9.47 -6.39
C GLY A 58 7.37 -8.00 -6.62
N THR A 59 7.20 -7.50 -7.84
CA THR A 59 7.67 -6.15 -8.23
C THR A 59 6.98 -5.03 -7.47
N CYS A 60 5.67 -5.13 -7.23
CA CYS A 60 4.94 -4.08 -6.50
C CYS A 60 5.40 -3.98 -5.05
N ALA A 61 5.54 -5.12 -4.36
CA ALA A 61 6.10 -5.17 -3.02
C ALA A 61 7.53 -4.61 -2.99
N ARG A 62 8.40 -5.00 -3.93
CA ARG A 62 9.78 -4.49 -4.01
C ARG A 62 9.83 -2.97 -4.18
N ILE A 63 8.95 -2.40 -5.00
CA ILE A 63 8.85 -0.95 -5.20
C ILE A 63 8.38 -0.25 -3.92
N ALA A 64 7.44 -0.85 -3.18
CA ALA A 64 6.83 -0.23 -2.01
C ALA A 64 7.66 -0.34 -0.72
N SER A 65 8.31 -1.49 -0.49
CA SER A 65 9.03 -1.77 0.77
C SER A 65 10.52 -2.14 0.58
N GLY A 66 10.99 -2.33 -0.65
CA GLY A 66 12.32 -2.87 -0.94
C GLY A 66 12.41 -4.40 -0.92
N SER A 67 11.34 -5.09 -0.49
CA SER A 67 11.26 -6.56 -0.43
C SER A 67 10.20 -7.10 -1.39
N ALA A 68 10.51 -8.15 -2.14
CA ALA A 68 9.54 -8.80 -3.03
C ALA A 68 8.43 -9.55 -2.26
N ASP A 69 8.72 -9.95 -1.03
CA ASP A 69 7.79 -10.71 -0.17
C ASP A 69 7.03 -9.81 0.81
N GLY A 70 7.32 -8.50 0.80
CA GLY A 70 6.77 -7.56 1.78
C GLY A 70 7.47 -7.66 3.14
N LEU A 71 6.74 -7.24 4.18
CA LEU A 71 7.07 -7.44 5.58
C LEU A 71 6.73 -8.89 5.98
N ASP A 72 7.40 -9.41 7.00
CA ASP A 72 7.13 -10.75 7.56
C ASP A 72 5.87 -10.73 8.44
N GLU A 73 4.76 -10.33 7.82
CA GLU A 73 3.47 -10.14 8.46
C GLU A 73 2.37 -10.68 7.57
N THR A 74 1.41 -11.37 8.19
CA THR A 74 0.26 -11.89 7.46
C THR A 74 -0.76 -10.77 7.25
N PRO A 75 -1.17 -10.48 6.00
CA PRO A 75 -2.21 -9.50 5.75
C PRO A 75 -3.56 -10.02 6.26
N LEU A 76 -4.40 -9.10 6.74
CA LEU A 76 -5.78 -9.44 7.11
C LEU A 76 -6.52 -10.10 5.93
N PRO A 77 -7.39 -11.10 6.20
CA PRO A 77 -8.20 -11.73 5.16
C PRO A 77 -8.99 -10.71 4.34
N LEU A 78 -9.13 -10.96 3.03
CA LEU A 78 -9.81 -10.03 2.12
C LEU A 78 -11.24 -9.71 2.58
N ALA A 79 -11.95 -10.71 3.08
CA ALA A 79 -13.32 -10.53 3.61
C ALA A 79 -13.36 -9.53 4.78
N GLU A 80 -12.41 -9.61 5.71
CA GLU A 80 -12.31 -8.71 6.86
C GLU A 80 -11.97 -7.28 6.42
N ARG A 81 -11.04 -7.13 5.47
CA ARG A 81 -10.71 -5.83 4.86
C ARG A 81 -11.93 -5.19 4.20
N VAL A 82 -12.75 -5.97 3.48
CA VAL A 82 -13.99 -5.48 2.85
C VAL A 82 -15.01 -5.05 3.89
N LEU A 83 -15.17 -5.81 4.98
CA LEU A 83 -16.07 -5.46 6.08
C LEU A 83 -15.62 -4.17 6.77
N GLY A 84 -14.33 -4.04 7.08
CA GLY A 84 -13.76 -2.82 7.66
C GLY A 84 -13.97 -1.59 6.77
N HIS A 85 -13.73 -1.70 5.46
CA HIS A 85 -13.97 -0.62 4.51
C HIS A 85 -15.43 -0.17 4.46
N ARG A 86 -16.38 -1.12 4.50
CA ARG A 86 -17.82 -0.81 4.51
C ARG A 86 -18.25 -0.11 5.80
N ALA A 87 -17.63 -0.44 6.93
CA ALA A 87 -17.92 0.19 8.22
C ALA A 87 -17.33 1.61 8.35
N ASP A 88 -16.22 1.89 7.67
CA ASP A 88 -15.55 3.21 7.64
C ASP A 88 -16.28 4.22 6.71
N ARG A 89 -17.19 3.73 5.85
CA ARG A 89 -17.96 4.58 4.93
C ARG A 89 -19.24 5.10 5.60
N PRO A 90 -19.46 6.42 5.70
CA PRO A 90 -20.68 7.01 6.26
C PRO A 90 -21.92 6.75 5.39
#